data_AF-A0A2N9L4E5-F1
#
_entry.id   AF-A0A2N9L4E5-F1
#
_cell.length_a   1.000
_cell.length_b   1.000
_cell.length_c   1.000
_cell.angle_alpha   90.00
_cell.angle_beta   90.00
_cell.angle_gamma   90.00
#
_symmetry.space_group_name_H-M   'P 1'
#
loop_
_entity.id
_entity.type
_entity.pdbx_description
1 polymer ?
#
loop_
_entity_poly.entity_id
_entity_poly.type
_entity_poly.pdbx_seq_one_letter_code
_entity_poly.pdbx_strand_id
1 'polypeptide(L)'
;MLQPWIQVGPEKLQKTILHFQEWVKQRGLRPIEAAHTRRGPGGIEQLHVTENSDPQWEKFYRTYYTPADLPEKKTARLAAKLNRPPELVVFEKVGDEGKCNECGAELLTGDYLLMEKGQPLCLTCGDLDRLVFLPAGDTALSRRSRKHSSLAAVVVRFNRKRKRYERQGLLVTEEALAKAEEECAADAPARATARSHAALARQEEDREFVSALAQAILRRYPGCPTDEARRIAEHTGCRSSGRVGRSAAGRALDASAVDLAVIAHIRHERTDYDDRLMSGTERLDARALVREAIDRVLAEWSGL
;
A
#
# COMPACT_ATOMS: atom_id res chain seq x y z
N MET A 1 8.22 -7.77 -23.40
CA MET A 1 8.94 -6.59 -23.92
C MET A 1 8.21 -5.33 -23.49
N LEU A 2 8.92 -4.34 -22.94
CA LEU A 2 8.34 -3.08 -22.44
C LEU A 2 8.68 -1.88 -23.35
N GLN A 3 9.72 -1.98 -24.16
CA GLN A 3 10.14 -0.94 -25.12
C GLN A 3 9.00 -0.39 -26.01
N PRO A 4 8.05 -1.18 -26.52
CA PRO A 4 6.94 -0.67 -27.34
C PRO A 4 5.99 0.30 -26.62
N TRP A 5 6.02 0.34 -25.29
CA TRP A 5 5.17 1.22 -24.47
C TRP A 5 5.81 2.58 -24.16
N ILE A 6 7.07 2.79 -24.57
CA ILE A 6 7.76 4.07 -24.40
C ILE A 6 7.31 5.04 -25.49
N GLN A 7 6.53 6.05 -25.12
CA GLN A 7 5.91 7.01 -26.05
C GLN A 7 6.88 8.08 -26.61
N VAL A 8 8.16 8.02 -26.25
CA VAL A 8 9.15 9.05 -26.56
C VAL A 8 10.15 8.53 -27.58
N GLY A 9 10.51 9.37 -28.57
CA GLY A 9 11.53 9.02 -29.57
C GLY A 9 12.90 8.71 -28.95
N PRO A 10 13.74 7.91 -29.63
CA PRO A 10 14.98 7.34 -29.06
C PRO A 10 15.97 8.41 -28.60
N GLU A 11 16.13 9.51 -29.35
CA GLU A 11 17.06 10.60 -29.01
C GLU A 11 16.69 11.30 -27.70
N LYS A 12 15.39 11.60 -27.53
CA LYS A 12 14.87 12.24 -26.31
C LYS A 12 15.01 11.29 -25.12
N LEU A 13 14.76 10.00 -25.32
CA LEU A 13 14.96 8.97 -24.29
C LEU A 13 16.43 8.91 -23.85
N GLN A 14 17.37 8.85 -24.81
CA GLN A 14 18.79 8.83 -24.52
C GLN A 14 19.24 10.09 -23.75
N LYS A 15 18.79 11.27 -24.18
CA LYS A 15 19.12 12.53 -23.50
C LYS A 15 18.58 12.57 -22.07
N THR A 16 17.36 12.08 -21.86
CA THR A 16 16.74 11.97 -20.52
C THR A 16 17.58 11.09 -19.61
N ILE A 17 18.06 9.97 -20.14
CA ILE A 17 18.85 9.01 -19.37
C ILE A 17 20.23 9.57 -19.01
N LEU A 18 20.87 10.30 -19.92
CA LEU A 18 22.11 11.04 -19.62
C LEU A 18 21.91 12.05 -18.49
N HIS A 19 20.86 12.88 -18.56
CA HIS A 19 20.54 13.85 -17.50
C HIS A 19 20.26 13.16 -16.16
N PHE A 20 19.55 12.03 -16.18
CA PHE A 20 19.28 11.25 -14.99
C PHE A 20 20.56 10.66 -14.37
N GLN A 21 21.48 10.10 -15.18
CA GLN A 21 22.76 9.59 -14.70
C GLN A 21 23.64 10.69 -14.08
N GLU A 22 23.64 11.88 -14.67
CA GLU A 22 24.34 13.04 -14.11
C GLU A 22 23.74 13.47 -12.77
N TRP A 23 22.40 13.53 -12.68
CA TRP A 23 21.70 13.82 -11.43
C TRP A 23 21.99 12.79 -10.33
N VAL A 24 22.06 11.49 -10.68
CA VAL A 24 22.45 10.40 -9.77
C VAL A 24 23.84 10.64 -9.18
N LYS A 25 24.81 11.01 -10.04
CA LYS A 25 26.20 11.30 -9.62
C LYS A 25 26.24 12.51 -8.69
N GLN A 26 25.57 13.60 -9.05
CA GLN A 26 25.50 14.82 -8.24
C GLN A 26 24.89 14.58 -6.85
N ARG A 27 23.92 13.67 -6.75
CA ARG A 27 23.28 13.28 -5.50
C ARG A 27 24.03 12.17 -4.74
N GLY A 28 25.13 11.64 -5.31
CA GLY A 28 25.93 10.57 -4.71
C GLY A 28 25.15 9.26 -4.50
N LEU A 29 24.13 8.98 -5.31
CA LEU A 29 23.27 7.82 -5.07
C LEU A 29 24.00 6.50 -5.37
N ARG A 30 23.75 5.47 -4.55
CA ARG A 30 24.33 4.14 -4.72
C ARG A 30 23.42 3.25 -5.57
N PRO A 31 23.95 2.61 -6.62
CA PRO A 31 23.18 1.69 -7.45
C PRO A 31 22.98 0.34 -6.74
N ILE A 32 21.82 -0.27 -6.96
CA ILE A 32 21.45 -1.62 -6.56
C ILE A 32 20.86 -2.30 -7.79
N GLU A 33 21.50 -3.35 -8.27
CA GLU A 33 20.98 -4.13 -9.39
C GLU A 33 19.91 -5.13 -8.90
N ALA A 34 18.81 -5.20 -9.64
CA ALA A 34 17.75 -6.16 -9.40
C ALA A 34 17.24 -6.78 -10.70
N ALA A 35 17.19 -8.11 -10.73
CA ALA A 35 16.69 -8.84 -11.88
C ALA A 35 15.16 -8.70 -11.99
N HIS A 36 14.69 -8.29 -13.17
CA HIS A 36 13.29 -8.42 -13.52
C HIS A 36 12.99 -9.89 -13.76
N THR A 37 12.19 -10.49 -12.90
CA THR A 37 11.84 -11.91 -12.98
C THR A 37 10.33 -12.08 -12.95
N ARG A 38 9.86 -13.17 -13.54
CA ARG A 38 8.50 -13.67 -13.35
C ARG A 38 8.56 -15.12 -12.88
N ARG A 39 7.47 -15.56 -12.26
CA ARG A 39 7.26 -16.96 -11.91
C ARG A 39 6.14 -17.49 -12.81
N GLY A 40 6.41 -18.56 -13.54
CA GLY A 40 5.44 -19.30 -14.33
C GLY A 40 5.52 -20.81 -14.03
N PRO A 41 4.77 -21.65 -14.76
CA PRO A 41 4.80 -23.11 -14.58
C PRO A 41 6.21 -23.72 -14.74
N GLY A 42 7.02 -23.19 -15.67
CA GLY A 42 8.40 -23.60 -15.89
C GLY A 42 9.43 -23.09 -14.86
N GLY A 43 9.00 -22.38 -13.81
CA GLY A 43 9.86 -21.82 -12.77
C GLY A 43 10.06 -20.31 -12.88
N ILE A 44 11.24 -19.84 -12.44
CA ILE A 44 11.58 -18.41 -12.43
C ILE A 44 12.27 -18.08 -13.75
N GLU A 45 11.66 -17.20 -14.53
CA GLU A 45 12.19 -16.73 -15.80
C GLU A 45 12.64 -15.27 -15.67
N GLN A 46 13.76 -14.94 -16.31
CA GLN A 46 14.25 -13.57 -16.38
C GLN A 46 13.55 -12.82 -17.52
N LEU A 47 13.15 -11.58 -17.25
CA LEU A 47 12.52 -10.70 -18.20
C LEU A 47 13.52 -9.69 -18.77
N HIS A 48 13.28 -9.32 -20.02
CA HIS A 48 14.03 -8.29 -20.74
C HIS A 48 13.09 -7.12 -21.10
N VAL A 49 13.63 -5.91 -21.01
CA VAL A 49 12.92 -4.68 -21.30
C VAL A 49 13.00 -4.35 -22.80
N THR A 50 14.20 -4.49 -23.34
CA THR A 50 14.58 -4.20 -24.74
C THR A 50 14.38 -5.41 -25.64
N GLU A 51 14.05 -5.14 -26.90
CA GLU A 51 13.77 -6.21 -27.87
C GLU A 51 15.02 -7.05 -28.19
N ASN A 52 16.18 -6.40 -28.29
CA ASN A 52 17.46 -7.03 -28.60
C ASN A 52 18.24 -7.48 -27.36
N SER A 53 17.67 -7.33 -26.15
CA SER A 53 18.36 -7.63 -24.88
C SER A 53 19.72 -6.95 -24.76
N ASP A 54 19.81 -5.67 -25.15
CA ASP A 54 21.07 -4.91 -25.11
C ASP A 54 21.60 -4.84 -23.66
N PRO A 55 22.79 -5.37 -23.37
CA PRO A 55 23.31 -5.46 -22.00
C PRO A 55 23.40 -4.12 -21.27
N GLN A 56 23.71 -3.03 -21.97
CA GLN A 56 23.87 -1.71 -21.38
C GLN A 56 22.51 -1.15 -20.94
N TRP A 57 21.51 -1.27 -21.81
CA TRP A 57 20.15 -0.81 -21.52
C TRP A 57 19.45 -1.69 -20.47
N GLU A 58 19.61 -3.01 -20.55
CA GLU A 58 19.08 -3.93 -19.54
C GLU A 58 19.66 -3.63 -18.15
N LYS A 59 20.97 -3.37 -18.06
CA LYS A 59 21.62 -2.96 -16.82
C LYS A 59 21.00 -1.67 -16.27
N PHE A 60 20.80 -0.67 -17.14
CA PHE A 60 20.17 0.58 -16.75
C PHE A 60 18.78 0.35 -16.12
N TYR A 61 17.91 -0.42 -16.79
CA TYR A 61 16.55 -0.68 -16.31
C TYR A 61 16.48 -1.57 -15.07
N ARG A 62 17.52 -2.37 -14.81
CA ARG A 62 17.65 -3.21 -13.60
C ARG A 62 18.28 -2.47 -12.43
N THR A 63 18.79 -1.25 -12.64
CA THR A 63 19.46 -0.48 -11.60
C THR A 63 18.48 0.41 -10.85
N TYR A 64 18.37 0.17 -9.55
CA TYR A 64 17.69 1.03 -8.59
C TYR A 64 18.70 1.91 -7.86
N TYR A 65 18.31 3.11 -7.43
CA TYR A 65 19.20 4.06 -6.77
C TYR A 65 18.75 4.35 -5.34
N THR A 66 19.70 4.42 -4.42
CA THR A 66 19.45 4.68 -2.99
C THR A 66 20.36 5.78 -2.44
N PRO A 67 19.96 6.48 -1.37
CA PRO A 67 20.82 7.43 -0.67
C PRO A 67 22.12 6.78 -0.17
N ALA A 68 23.22 7.54 -0.18
CA ALA A 68 24.55 7.03 0.20
C ALA A 68 24.69 6.68 1.69
N ASP A 69 23.89 7.32 2.54
CA ASP A 69 23.88 7.20 4.00
C ASP A 69 23.05 6.01 4.50
N LEU A 70 22.47 5.23 3.60
CA LEU A 70 21.65 4.08 3.99
C LEU A 70 22.53 2.99 4.64
N PRO A 71 22.22 2.54 5.88
CA PRO A 71 22.96 1.47 6.54
C PRO A 71 23.02 0.20 5.70
N GLU A 72 24.17 -0.48 5.67
CA GLU A 72 24.40 -1.68 4.85
C GLU A 72 23.33 -2.76 5.04
N LYS A 73 22.90 -2.98 6.29
CA LYS A 73 21.83 -3.93 6.61
C LYS A 73 20.50 -3.57 5.93
N LYS A 74 20.17 -2.28 5.79
CA LYS A 74 18.97 -1.82 5.09
C LYS A 74 19.14 -1.98 3.58
N THR A 75 20.33 -1.69 3.05
CA THR A 75 20.66 -1.87 1.63
C THR A 75 20.56 -3.33 1.21
N ALA A 76 21.15 -4.26 1.98
CA ALA A 76 21.08 -5.70 1.73
C ALA A 76 19.62 -6.21 1.78
N ARG A 77 18.83 -5.74 2.75
CA ARG A 77 17.41 -6.09 2.84
C ARG A 77 16.61 -5.58 1.64
N LEU A 78 16.92 -4.38 1.15
CA LEU A 78 16.27 -3.81 -0.02
C LEU A 78 16.65 -4.59 -1.29
N ALA A 79 17.95 -4.87 -1.48
CA ALA A 79 18.43 -5.67 -2.61
C ALA A 79 17.77 -7.07 -2.63
N ALA A 80 17.69 -7.74 -1.48
CA ALA A 80 16.99 -9.02 -1.35
C ALA A 80 15.49 -8.91 -1.66
N LYS A 81 14.84 -7.80 -1.28
CA LYS A 81 13.44 -7.55 -1.60
C LYS A 81 13.22 -7.33 -3.10
N LEU A 82 14.08 -6.55 -3.75
CA LEU A 82 13.98 -6.24 -5.17
C LEU A 82 14.24 -7.48 -6.04
N ASN A 83 15.19 -8.32 -5.62
CA ASN A 83 15.52 -9.57 -6.32
C ASN A 83 14.61 -10.75 -5.94
N ARG A 84 13.64 -10.55 -5.02
CA ARG A 84 12.70 -11.60 -4.66
C ARG A 84 11.76 -11.85 -5.85
N PRO A 85 11.69 -13.08 -6.38
CA PRO A 85 10.76 -13.39 -7.45
C PRO A 85 9.32 -13.08 -7.03
N PRO A 86 8.49 -12.54 -7.94
CA PRO A 86 7.10 -12.27 -7.65
C PRO A 86 6.34 -13.54 -7.27
N GLU A 87 5.29 -13.38 -6.47
CA GLU A 87 4.39 -14.48 -6.15
C GLU A 87 3.56 -14.86 -7.38
N LEU A 88 3.17 -16.15 -7.48
CA LEU A 88 2.17 -16.57 -8.46
C LEU A 88 0.85 -15.86 -8.15
N VAL A 89 0.14 -15.46 -9.20
CA VAL A 89 -1.16 -14.81 -9.09
C VAL A 89 -2.18 -15.63 -9.87
N VAL A 90 -3.21 -16.07 -9.16
CA VAL A 90 -4.37 -16.76 -9.71
C VAL A 90 -5.56 -15.81 -9.71
N PHE A 91 -6.31 -15.83 -10.79
CA PHE A 91 -7.45 -14.96 -11.01
C PHE A 91 -8.73 -15.76 -10.83
N GLU A 92 -9.64 -15.27 -10.00
CA GLU A 92 -11.03 -15.73 -9.95
C GLU A 92 -11.76 -15.12 -11.16
N LYS A 93 -12.29 -15.98 -12.02
CA LYS A 93 -12.98 -15.60 -13.23
C LYS A 93 -14.31 -14.93 -12.91
N VAL A 94 -14.52 -13.75 -13.49
CA VAL A 94 -15.74 -12.95 -13.32
C VAL A 94 -16.55 -12.78 -14.61
N GLY A 95 -16.01 -13.17 -15.76
CA GLY A 95 -16.71 -13.14 -17.05
C GLY A 95 -17.31 -14.52 -17.34
N ASP A 96 -18.25 -14.59 -18.28
CA ASP A 96 -19.02 -15.81 -18.53
C ASP A 96 -18.34 -16.76 -19.54
N GLU A 97 -17.55 -16.22 -20.47
CA GLU A 97 -16.83 -17.00 -21.48
C GLU A 97 -15.33 -17.10 -21.17
N GLY A 98 -14.71 -18.20 -21.57
CA GLY A 98 -13.27 -18.41 -21.50
C GLY A 98 -12.92 -19.88 -21.61
N LYS A 99 -11.77 -20.20 -22.21
CA LYS A 99 -11.24 -21.56 -22.29
C LYS A 99 -9.79 -21.57 -21.88
N CYS A 100 -9.35 -22.67 -21.29
CA CYS A 100 -7.94 -22.94 -21.09
C CYS A 100 -7.24 -23.00 -22.45
N ASN A 101 -6.15 -22.26 -22.62
CA ASN A 101 -5.40 -22.21 -23.86
C ASN A 101 -4.66 -23.53 -24.17
N GLU A 102 -4.41 -24.37 -23.17
CA GLU A 102 -3.65 -25.61 -23.34
C GLU A 102 -4.56 -26.81 -23.58
N CYS A 103 -5.48 -27.11 -22.65
CA CYS A 103 -6.36 -28.27 -22.76
C CYS A 103 -7.71 -27.97 -23.44
N GLY A 104 -8.03 -26.70 -23.71
CA GLY A 104 -9.29 -26.31 -24.34
C GLY A 104 -10.53 -26.40 -23.43
N ALA A 105 -10.37 -26.81 -22.17
CA ALA A 105 -11.47 -26.91 -21.21
C ALA A 105 -12.14 -25.54 -20.99
N GLU A 106 -13.46 -25.55 -20.83
CA GLU A 106 -14.24 -24.35 -20.52
C GLU A 106 -13.93 -23.88 -19.10
N LEU A 107 -13.72 -22.57 -18.95
CA LEU A 107 -13.51 -21.91 -17.65
C LEU A 107 -14.80 -21.19 -17.29
N LEU A 108 -15.48 -21.62 -16.23
CA LEU A 108 -16.75 -21.06 -15.78
C LEU A 108 -16.54 -19.84 -14.88
N THR A 109 -17.60 -19.07 -14.67
CA THR A 109 -17.59 -17.97 -13.70
C THR A 109 -17.35 -18.52 -12.29
N GLY A 110 -16.39 -17.95 -11.57
CA GLY A 110 -15.93 -18.42 -10.26
C GLY A 110 -14.72 -19.36 -10.32
N ASP A 111 -14.40 -19.93 -11.49
CA ASP A 111 -13.22 -20.77 -11.64
C ASP A 111 -11.94 -19.96 -11.43
N TYR A 112 -10.90 -20.66 -11.00
CA TYR A 112 -9.57 -20.12 -10.85
C TYR A 112 -8.71 -20.40 -12.08
N LEU A 113 -8.04 -19.36 -12.57
CA LEU A 113 -7.13 -19.47 -13.72
C LEU A 113 -5.80 -18.77 -13.46
N LEU A 114 -4.75 -19.28 -14.08
CA LEU A 114 -3.43 -18.67 -14.14
C LEU A 114 -3.26 -17.95 -15.49
N MET A 115 -2.65 -16.77 -15.49
CA MET A 115 -2.29 -16.07 -16.72
C MET A 115 -0.81 -16.32 -17.06
N GLU A 116 -0.54 -17.12 -18.07
CA GLU A 116 0.83 -17.40 -18.56
C GLU A 116 1.03 -16.74 -19.91
N LYS A 117 2.01 -15.81 -20.03
CA LYS A 117 2.27 -15.03 -21.26
C LYS A 117 1.01 -14.38 -21.87
N GLY A 118 0.03 -14.02 -21.04
CA GLY A 118 -1.23 -13.43 -21.49
C GLY A 118 -2.30 -14.43 -21.93
N GLN A 119 -2.03 -15.73 -21.81
CA GLN A 119 -2.99 -16.80 -22.10
C GLN A 119 -3.55 -17.39 -20.79
N PRO A 120 -4.87 -17.66 -20.72
CA PRO A 120 -5.47 -18.27 -19.53
C PRO A 120 -5.23 -19.78 -19.50
N LEU A 121 -4.81 -20.29 -18.34
CA LEU A 121 -4.65 -21.72 -18.06
C LEU A 121 -5.56 -22.10 -16.88
N CYS A 122 -6.21 -23.26 -16.96
CA CYS A 122 -6.87 -23.85 -15.78
C CYS A 122 -5.81 -24.24 -14.73
N LEU A 123 -6.25 -24.49 -13.49
CA LEU A 123 -5.31 -24.85 -12.42
C LEU A 123 -4.52 -26.14 -12.73
N THR A 124 -5.09 -27.11 -13.43
CA THR A 124 -4.39 -28.34 -13.81
C THR A 124 -3.26 -28.07 -14.79
N CYS A 125 -3.50 -27.33 -15.88
CA CYS A 125 -2.45 -26.94 -16.83
C CYS A 125 -1.42 -25.98 -16.22
N GLY A 126 -1.79 -25.27 -15.16
CA GLY A 126 -0.88 -24.41 -14.41
C GLY A 126 -0.10 -25.12 -13.29
N ASP A 127 -0.28 -26.43 -13.09
CA ASP A 127 0.28 -27.23 -11.98
C ASP A 127 -0.10 -26.72 -10.57
N LEU A 128 -1.32 -26.18 -10.42
CA LEU A 128 -1.86 -25.62 -9.17
C LEU A 128 -3.12 -26.35 -8.65
N ASP A 129 -3.58 -27.41 -9.33
CA ASP A 129 -4.82 -28.13 -9.04
C ASP A 129 -4.83 -28.89 -7.70
N ARG A 130 -3.65 -29.23 -7.19
CA ARG A 130 -3.49 -29.85 -5.85
C ARG A 130 -3.48 -28.85 -4.70
N LEU A 131 -3.53 -27.56 -4.99
CA LEU A 131 -3.55 -26.53 -3.96
C LEU A 131 -4.98 -26.30 -3.48
N VAL A 132 -5.13 -26.13 -2.17
CA VAL A 132 -6.39 -25.79 -1.51
C VAL A 132 -6.52 -24.28 -1.35
N PHE A 133 -7.73 -23.77 -1.53
CA PHE A 133 -8.03 -22.36 -1.36
C PHE A 133 -8.27 -22.02 0.11
N LEU A 134 -7.43 -21.13 0.64
CA LEU A 134 -7.57 -20.48 1.93
C LEU A 134 -8.12 -19.06 1.73
N PRO A 135 -9.35 -18.75 2.16
CA PRO A 135 -9.91 -17.40 2.08
C PRO A 135 -9.14 -16.41 2.98
N ALA A 136 -9.17 -15.13 2.59
CA ALA A 136 -8.62 -14.05 3.42
C ALA A 136 -9.45 -13.86 4.71
N GLY A 137 -8.78 -13.51 5.81
CA GLY A 137 -9.44 -13.16 7.07
C GLY A 137 -8.52 -13.35 8.27
N ASP A 138 -8.05 -14.57 8.49
CA ASP A 138 -7.08 -14.85 9.56
C ASP A 138 -5.64 -14.62 9.07
N THR A 139 -5.03 -13.56 9.60
CA THR A 139 -3.65 -13.17 9.26
C THR A 139 -2.61 -14.18 9.78
N ALA A 140 -2.84 -14.80 10.93
CA ALA A 140 -1.91 -15.78 11.49
C ALA A 140 -1.93 -17.05 10.63
N LEU A 141 -3.13 -17.55 10.32
CA LEU A 141 -3.33 -18.71 9.46
C LEU A 141 -2.73 -18.46 8.07
N SER A 142 -3.12 -17.38 7.39
CA SER A 142 -2.61 -17.03 6.05
C SER A 142 -1.08 -16.95 5.99
N ARG A 143 -0.45 -16.35 7.01
CA ARG A 143 1.02 -16.21 7.06
C ARG A 143 1.71 -17.55 7.31
N ARG A 144 1.15 -18.39 8.17
CA ARG A 144 1.71 -19.72 8.50
C ARG A 144 1.53 -20.69 7.34
N SER A 145 0.34 -20.77 6.74
CA SER A 145 0.11 -21.60 5.56
C SER A 145 1.04 -21.21 4.42
N ARG A 146 1.20 -19.89 4.17
CA ARG A 146 2.16 -19.40 3.15
C ARG A 146 3.62 -19.77 3.46
N LYS A 147 4.00 -19.77 4.74
CA LYS A 147 5.36 -20.10 5.20
C LYS A 147 5.66 -21.59 5.05
N HIS A 148 4.72 -22.45 5.41
CA HIS A 148 4.90 -23.91 5.37
C HIS A 148 4.71 -24.49 3.97
N SER A 149 4.02 -23.77 3.08
CA SER A 149 3.77 -24.25 1.72
C SER A 149 4.94 -23.95 0.78
N SER A 150 5.43 -25.00 0.12
CA SER A 150 6.48 -24.93 -0.90
C SER A 150 6.01 -24.20 -2.17
N LEU A 151 4.73 -24.37 -2.53
CA LEU A 151 4.07 -23.75 -3.66
C LEU A 151 2.82 -23.00 -3.18
N ALA A 152 2.73 -21.71 -3.51
CA ALA A 152 1.57 -20.91 -3.15
C ALA A 152 1.29 -19.86 -4.22
N ALA A 153 0.01 -19.54 -4.40
CA ALA A 153 -0.45 -18.49 -5.30
C ALA A 153 -1.42 -17.55 -4.59
N VAL A 154 -1.34 -16.26 -4.91
CA VAL A 154 -2.30 -15.26 -4.42
C VAL A 154 -3.52 -15.27 -5.31
N VAL A 155 -4.70 -15.46 -4.72
CA VAL A 155 -5.96 -15.39 -5.46
C VAL A 155 -6.48 -13.96 -5.45
N VAL A 156 -6.79 -13.44 -6.63
CA VAL A 156 -7.36 -12.10 -6.83
C VAL A 156 -8.65 -12.17 -7.64
N ARG A 157 -9.57 -11.27 -7.36
CA ARG A 157 -10.82 -11.11 -8.10
C ARG A 157 -10.99 -9.68 -8.56
N PHE A 158 -11.46 -9.49 -9.79
CA PHE A 158 -11.75 -8.15 -10.30
C PHE A 158 -13.04 -7.60 -9.67
N ASN A 159 -12.94 -6.51 -8.92
CA ASN A 159 -14.09 -5.78 -8.40
C ASN A 159 -14.57 -4.78 -9.45
N ARG A 160 -15.68 -5.11 -10.14
CA ARG A 160 -16.26 -4.27 -11.20
C ARG A 160 -16.63 -2.86 -10.71
N LYS A 161 -17.18 -2.73 -9.49
CA LYS A 161 -17.58 -1.43 -8.92
C LYS A 161 -16.38 -0.52 -8.67
N ARG A 162 -15.25 -1.09 -8.24
CA ARG A 162 -14.01 -0.35 -7.92
C ARG A 162 -12.96 -0.36 -9.04
N LYS A 163 -13.27 -1.03 -10.16
CA LYS A 163 -12.41 -1.18 -11.35
C LYS A 163 -10.96 -1.61 -11.02
N ARG A 164 -10.80 -2.56 -10.09
CA ARG A 164 -9.48 -3.06 -9.67
C ARG A 164 -9.55 -4.49 -9.16
N TYR A 165 -8.41 -5.18 -9.17
CA TYR A 165 -8.27 -6.48 -8.52
C TYR A 165 -8.16 -6.34 -6.99
N GLU A 166 -8.91 -7.18 -6.28
CA GLU A 166 -8.87 -7.30 -4.83
C GLU A 166 -8.43 -8.73 -4.46
N ARG A 167 -7.50 -8.84 -3.51
CA ARG A 167 -7.03 -10.14 -3.00
C ARG A 167 -8.17 -10.84 -2.26
N GLN A 168 -8.46 -12.08 -2.65
CA GLN A 168 -9.50 -12.91 -2.02
C GLN A 168 -8.92 -13.94 -1.05
N GLY A 169 -7.69 -14.40 -1.27
CA GLY A 169 -7.10 -15.46 -0.46
C GLY A 169 -5.76 -15.94 -0.97
N LEU A 170 -5.45 -17.20 -0.67
CA LEU A 170 -4.25 -17.92 -1.06
C LEU A 170 -4.60 -19.33 -1.52
N LEU A 171 -3.93 -19.82 -2.55
CA LEU A 171 -3.80 -21.26 -2.80
C LEU A 171 -2.53 -21.75 -2.11
N VAL A 172 -2.63 -22.82 -1.33
CA VAL A 172 -1.54 -23.43 -0.57
C VAL A 172 -1.68 -24.95 -0.60
N THR A 173 -0.61 -25.67 -0.31
CA THR A 173 -0.67 -27.13 -0.14
C THR A 173 -1.50 -27.50 1.09
N GLU A 174 -2.22 -28.62 1.02
CA GLU A 174 -3.08 -29.12 2.09
C GLU A 174 -2.30 -29.35 3.40
N GLU A 175 -1.10 -29.94 3.31
CA GLU A 175 -0.27 -30.22 4.48
C GLU A 175 0.20 -28.94 5.17
N ALA A 176 0.45 -27.88 4.39
CA ALA A 176 0.85 -26.58 4.93
C ALA A 176 -0.32 -25.87 5.62
N LEU A 177 -1.54 -26.05 5.12
CA LEU A 177 -2.75 -25.55 5.78
C LEU A 177 -2.98 -26.29 7.09
N ALA A 178 -2.99 -27.62 7.08
CA ALA A 178 -3.20 -28.44 8.29
C ALA A 178 -2.19 -28.11 9.40
N LYS A 179 -0.89 -28.01 9.05
CA LYS A 179 0.14 -27.61 10.01
C LYS A 179 -0.07 -26.19 10.55
N ALA A 180 -0.49 -25.26 9.69
CA ALA A 180 -0.77 -23.89 10.12
C ALA A 180 -1.99 -23.81 11.05
N GLU A 181 -3.01 -24.64 10.82
CA GLU A 181 -4.18 -24.76 11.69
C GLU A 181 -3.81 -25.30 13.07
N GLU A 182 -3.00 -26.36 13.13
CA GLU A 182 -2.49 -26.93 14.38
C GLU A 182 -1.71 -25.87 15.19
N GLU A 183 -0.75 -25.19 14.56
CA GLU A 183 0.02 -24.11 15.20
C GLU A 183 -0.90 -22.97 15.67
N CYS A 184 -1.91 -22.61 14.87
CA CYS A 184 -2.89 -21.57 15.21
C CYS A 184 -3.78 -21.98 16.39
N ALA A 185 -4.22 -23.23 16.45
CA ALA A 185 -4.99 -23.75 17.56
C ALA A 185 -4.16 -23.74 18.85
N ALA A 186 -2.90 -24.20 18.78
CA ALA A 186 -1.99 -24.29 19.91
C ALA A 186 -1.74 -22.93 20.59
N ASP A 187 -1.59 -21.84 19.82
CA ASP A 187 -1.29 -20.52 20.36
C ASP A 187 -2.48 -19.54 20.38
N ALA A 188 -3.69 -20.00 20.03
CA ALA A 188 -4.89 -19.18 20.02
C ALA A 188 -5.16 -18.47 21.36
N PRO A 189 -5.06 -19.14 22.54
CA PRO A 189 -5.28 -18.46 23.82
C PRO A 189 -4.25 -17.36 24.09
N ALA A 190 -2.97 -17.66 23.88
CA ALA A 190 -1.90 -16.68 24.07
C ALA A 190 -2.05 -15.47 23.14
N ARG A 191 -2.42 -15.68 21.88
CA ARG A 191 -2.71 -14.60 20.92
C ARG A 191 -3.95 -13.80 21.33
N ALA A 192 -4.98 -14.42 21.88
CA ALA A 192 -6.17 -13.71 22.37
C ALA A 192 -5.81 -12.80 23.55
N THR A 193 -5.08 -13.32 24.54
CA THR A 193 -4.58 -12.56 25.69
C THR A 193 -3.70 -11.40 25.23
N ALA A 194 -2.71 -11.65 24.37
CA ALA A 194 -1.85 -10.60 23.83
C ALA A 194 -2.63 -9.52 23.05
N ARG A 195 -3.65 -9.90 22.27
CA ARG A 195 -4.54 -8.95 21.58
C ARG A 195 -5.32 -8.07 22.56
N SER A 196 -5.82 -8.66 23.65
CA SER A 196 -6.53 -7.93 24.71
C SER A 196 -5.62 -6.91 25.41
N HIS A 197 -4.44 -7.35 25.90
CA HIS A 197 -3.47 -6.43 26.51
C HIS A 197 -3.04 -5.31 25.56
N ALA A 198 -2.75 -5.66 24.30
CA ALA A 198 -2.38 -4.65 23.31
C ALA A 198 -3.56 -3.72 22.95
N ALA A 199 -4.81 -4.14 23.10
CA ALA A 199 -5.96 -3.26 22.93
C ALA A 199 -6.04 -2.24 24.08
N LEU A 200 -5.83 -2.68 25.31
CA LEU A 200 -5.76 -1.79 26.49
C LEU A 200 -4.60 -0.79 26.38
N ALA A 201 -3.40 -1.26 26.08
CA ALA A 201 -2.23 -0.39 25.89
C ALA A 201 -2.49 0.67 24.79
N ARG A 202 -3.13 0.29 23.68
CA ARG A 202 -3.49 1.22 22.61
C ARG A 202 -4.52 2.26 23.03
N GLN A 203 -5.46 1.92 23.91
CA GLN A 203 -6.43 2.87 24.44
C GLN A 203 -5.72 3.91 25.31
N GLU A 204 -4.76 3.48 26.13
CA GLU A 204 -3.96 4.40 26.94
C GLU A 204 -3.08 5.31 26.09
N GLU A 205 -2.33 4.76 25.13
CA GLU A 205 -1.55 5.54 24.15
C GLU A 205 -2.42 6.58 23.40
N ASP A 206 -3.66 6.23 23.08
CA ASP A 206 -4.58 7.12 22.40
C ASP A 206 -5.05 8.26 23.31
N ARG A 207 -5.31 7.98 24.60
CA ARG A 207 -5.64 9.02 25.60
C ARG A 207 -4.46 9.97 25.82
N GLU A 208 -3.26 9.42 25.99
CA GLU A 208 -2.03 10.21 26.14
C GLU A 208 -1.79 11.09 24.91
N PHE A 209 -1.96 10.54 23.71
CA PHE A 209 -1.82 11.29 22.47
C PHE A 209 -2.83 12.43 22.35
N VAL A 210 -4.11 12.17 22.65
CA VAL A 210 -5.16 13.21 22.63
C VAL A 210 -4.84 14.33 23.63
N SER A 211 -4.42 13.98 24.84
CA SER A 211 -4.01 14.96 25.86
C SER A 211 -2.83 15.81 25.39
N ALA A 212 -1.77 15.16 24.87
CA ALA A 212 -0.58 15.85 24.39
C ALA A 212 -0.87 16.77 23.18
N LEU A 213 -1.73 16.33 22.26
CA LEU A 213 -2.17 17.13 21.12
C LEU A 213 -3.02 18.33 21.54
N ALA A 214 -3.96 18.16 22.46
CA ALA A 214 -4.76 19.27 23.00
C ALA A 214 -3.85 20.33 23.64
N GLN A 215 -2.85 19.91 24.42
CA GLN A 215 -1.87 20.84 24.99
C GLN A 215 -1.00 21.52 23.92
N ALA A 216 -0.60 20.80 22.86
CA ALA A 216 0.15 21.38 21.76
C ALA A 216 -0.66 22.44 21.01
N ILE A 217 -1.97 22.20 20.82
CA ILE A 217 -2.90 23.19 20.26
C ILE A 217 -2.96 24.42 21.16
N LEU A 218 -3.20 24.26 22.46
CA LEU A 218 -3.31 25.39 23.40
C LEU A 218 -2.00 26.19 23.51
N ARG A 219 -0.83 25.54 23.43
CA ARG A 219 0.46 26.25 23.39
C ARG A 219 0.64 27.07 22.11
N ARG A 220 0.11 26.59 20.98
CA ARG A 220 0.24 27.24 19.67
C ARG A 220 -0.86 28.26 19.41
N TYR A 221 -2.02 28.07 20.01
CA TYR A 221 -3.22 28.89 19.90
C TYR A 221 -3.79 29.18 21.30
N PRO A 222 -3.19 30.12 22.05
CA PRO A 222 -3.55 30.39 23.44
C PRO A 222 -4.99 30.90 23.63
N GLY A 223 -5.59 31.53 22.61
CA GLY A 223 -6.97 31.99 22.61
C GLY A 223 -8.00 30.91 22.25
N CYS A 224 -7.57 29.71 21.88
CA CYS A 224 -8.47 28.61 21.58
C CYS A 224 -9.14 28.09 22.87
N PRO A 225 -10.49 27.96 22.90
CA PRO A 225 -11.17 27.38 24.06
C PRO A 225 -10.68 25.96 24.36
N THR A 226 -10.50 25.65 25.65
CA THR A 226 -9.95 24.34 26.09
C THR A 226 -10.79 23.16 25.62
N ASP A 227 -12.12 23.30 25.63
CA ASP A 227 -13.03 22.27 25.12
C ASP A 227 -12.92 22.08 23.62
N GLU A 228 -12.63 23.15 22.87
CA GLU A 228 -12.48 23.11 21.43
C GLU A 228 -11.14 22.46 21.05
N ALA A 229 -10.04 22.82 21.73
CA ALA A 229 -8.76 22.13 21.60
C ALA A 229 -8.86 20.63 21.89
N ARG A 230 -9.63 20.23 22.92
CA ARG A 230 -9.90 18.83 23.23
C ARG A 230 -10.68 18.14 22.10
N ARG A 231 -11.77 18.73 21.60
CA ARG A 231 -12.54 18.17 20.47
C ARG A 231 -11.67 18.00 19.23
N ILE A 232 -10.83 18.98 18.90
CA ILE A 232 -9.88 18.90 17.78
C ILE A 232 -8.94 17.70 17.98
N ALA A 233 -8.38 17.55 19.18
CA ALA A 233 -7.44 16.48 19.48
C ALA A 233 -8.09 15.10 19.43
N GLU A 234 -9.28 14.93 20.01
CA GLU A 234 -10.08 13.69 19.96
C GLU A 234 -10.40 13.32 18.51
N HIS A 235 -10.92 14.28 17.74
CA HIS A 235 -11.29 14.08 16.35
C HIS A 235 -10.07 13.72 15.48
N THR A 236 -8.94 14.39 15.71
CA THR A 236 -7.68 14.17 14.99
C THR A 236 -7.03 12.83 15.38
N GLY A 237 -7.20 12.42 16.64
CA GLY A 237 -6.66 11.19 17.21
C GLY A 237 -7.42 9.91 16.82
N CYS A 238 -8.67 10.00 16.39
CA CYS A 238 -9.50 8.84 16.03
C CYS A 238 -8.81 7.88 15.04
N ARG A 239 -8.67 6.59 15.44
CA ARG A 239 -8.06 5.52 14.61
C ARG A 239 -8.88 5.25 13.34
N SER A 240 -8.23 4.59 12.36
CA SER A 240 -8.81 4.08 11.10
C SER A 240 -9.47 5.09 10.14
N SER A 241 -9.34 6.40 10.41
CA SER A 241 -9.99 7.47 9.64
C SER A 241 -9.09 8.11 8.57
N GLY A 242 -7.80 7.77 8.53
CA GLY A 242 -6.82 8.40 7.61
C GLY A 242 -6.44 9.84 7.96
N ARG A 243 -6.72 10.29 9.18
CA ARG A 243 -6.51 11.68 9.64
C ARG A 243 -5.04 12.00 9.94
N VAL A 244 -4.73 13.31 9.90
CA VAL A 244 -3.39 13.89 10.06
C VAL A 244 -2.66 13.38 11.32
N GLY A 245 -3.38 13.16 12.43
CA GLY A 245 -2.83 12.70 13.71
C GLY A 245 -2.13 11.33 13.67
N ARG A 246 -2.29 10.55 12.59
CA ARG A 246 -1.60 9.26 12.42
C ARG A 246 -0.48 9.28 11.37
N SER A 247 -0.23 10.44 10.75
CA SER A 247 1.00 10.66 9.97
C SER A 247 2.21 10.73 10.92
N ALA A 248 3.42 10.52 10.38
CA ALA A 248 4.64 10.67 11.18
C ALA A 248 4.72 12.08 11.81
N ALA A 249 4.41 13.11 11.03
CA ALA A 249 4.36 14.50 11.49
C ALA A 249 3.29 14.73 12.56
N GLY A 250 2.09 14.16 12.39
CA GLY A 250 1.02 14.24 13.38
C GLY A 250 1.36 13.51 14.69
N ARG A 251 2.09 12.40 14.64
CA ARG A 251 2.58 11.68 15.82
C ARG A 251 3.71 12.42 16.54
N ALA A 252 4.54 13.15 15.79
CA ALA A 252 5.58 14.02 16.33
C ALA A 252 5.04 15.35 16.88
N LEU A 253 3.73 15.62 16.70
CA LEU A 253 3.10 16.91 17.03
C LEU A 253 3.77 18.08 16.31
N ASP A 254 4.20 17.85 15.07
CA ASP A 254 4.81 18.89 14.23
C ASP A 254 3.87 20.08 14.09
N ALA A 255 4.42 21.30 14.17
CA ALA A 255 3.64 22.54 14.15
C ALA A 255 2.68 22.61 12.96
N SER A 256 3.15 22.26 11.76
CA SER A 256 2.31 22.26 10.55
C SER A 256 1.19 21.22 10.60
N ALA A 257 1.41 20.08 11.25
CA ALA A 257 0.38 19.05 11.41
C ALA A 257 -0.69 19.48 12.42
N VAL A 258 -0.28 20.16 13.50
CA VAL A 258 -1.20 20.80 14.46
C VAL A 258 -2.04 21.87 13.76
N ASP A 259 -1.42 22.74 12.96
CA ASP A 259 -2.12 23.79 12.20
C ASP A 259 -3.16 23.21 11.26
N LEU A 260 -2.80 22.17 10.50
CA LEU A 260 -3.74 21.50 9.60
C LEU A 260 -4.93 20.89 10.33
N ALA A 261 -4.73 20.36 11.54
CA ALA A 261 -5.82 19.83 12.35
C ALA A 261 -6.78 20.92 12.81
N VAL A 262 -6.24 22.05 13.28
CA VAL A 262 -7.02 23.22 13.71
C VAL A 262 -7.78 23.84 12.53
N ILE A 263 -7.10 24.08 11.39
CA ILE A 263 -7.72 24.56 10.14
C ILE A 263 -8.86 23.67 9.70
N ALA A 264 -8.66 22.34 9.74
CA ALA A 264 -9.70 21.40 9.36
C ALA A 264 -10.92 21.54 10.28
N HIS A 265 -10.73 21.67 11.59
CA HIS A 265 -11.83 21.88 12.53
C HIS A 265 -12.58 23.19 12.28
N ILE A 266 -11.87 24.32 12.20
CA ILE A 266 -12.47 25.63 11.95
C ILE A 266 -13.26 25.61 10.63
N ARG A 267 -12.71 24.99 9.58
CA ARG A 267 -13.41 24.85 8.30
C ARG A 267 -14.76 24.16 8.45
N HIS A 268 -14.83 23.04 9.18
CA HIS A 268 -16.06 22.27 9.27
C HIS A 268 -17.05 22.81 10.32
N GLU A 269 -16.57 23.39 11.41
CA GLU A 269 -17.42 23.74 12.56
C GLU A 269 -17.71 25.24 12.68
N ARG A 270 -16.88 26.09 12.06
CA ARG A 270 -16.93 27.56 12.22
C ARG A 270 -17.14 28.29 10.89
N THR A 271 -17.36 27.56 9.80
CA THR A 271 -17.68 28.14 8.49
C THR A 271 -18.81 27.38 7.81
N ASP A 272 -19.41 27.96 6.77
CA ASP A 272 -20.46 27.35 5.95
C ASP A 272 -19.92 26.36 4.90
N TYR A 273 -18.71 25.81 5.12
CA TYR A 273 -18.04 24.93 4.18
C TYR A 273 -18.87 23.69 3.82
N ASP A 274 -19.48 23.04 4.81
CA ASP A 274 -20.25 21.82 4.59
C ASP A 274 -21.55 22.11 3.82
N ASP A 275 -22.23 23.23 4.11
CA ASP A 275 -23.41 23.67 3.36
C ASP A 275 -23.08 23.96 1.90
N ARG A 276 -21.93 24.59 1.63
CA ARG A 276 -21.44 24.86 0.26
C ARG A 276 -21.15 23.57 -0.52
N LEU A 277 -20.60 22.55 0.13
CA LEU A 277 -20.40 21.25 -0.50
C LEU A 277 -21.75 20.59 -0.82
N MET A 278 -22.71 20.66 0.10
CA MET A 278 -24.04 20.10 -0.09
C MET A 278 -24.85 20.85 -1.17
N SER A 279 -24.59 22.13 -1.38
CA SER A 279 -25.15 22.94 -2.46
C SER A 279 -24.47 22.73 -3.82
N GLY A 280 -23.52 21.79 -3.92
CA GLY A 280 -22.85 21.41 -5.18
C GLY A 280 -21.61 22.23 -5.52
N THR A 281 -21.08 23.03 -4.59
CA THR A 281 -19.82 23.75 -4.81
C THR A 281 -18.64 22.78 -4.83
N GLU A 282 -17.76 22.89 -5.82
CA GLU A 282 -16.56 22.06 -5.90
C GLU A 282 -15.62 22.32 -4.71
N ARG A 283 -14.90 21.27 -4.28
CA ARG A 283 -14.15 21.30 -3.01
C ARG A 283 -13.05 22.37 -2.95
N LEU A 284 -12.39 22.64 -4.08
CA LEU A 284 -11.32 23.65 -4.15
C LEU A 284 -11.91 25.05 -3.99
N ASP A 285 -13.02 25.31 -4.66
CA ASP A 285 -13.72 26.60 -4.61
C ASP A 285 -14.34 26.84 -3.23
N ALA A 286 -14.99 25.83 -2.65
CA ALA A 286 -15.51 25.89 -1.29
C ALA A 286 -14.39 26.19 -0.27
N ARG A 287 -13.19 25.61 -0.43
CA ARG A 287 -12.03 25.91 0.43
C ARG A 287 -11.53 27.34 0.25
N ALA A 288 -11.51 27.85 -0.98
CA ALA A 288 -11.07 29.21 -1.26
C ALA A 288 -12.02 30.23 -0.62
N LEU A 289 -13.33 30.00 -0.71
CA LEU A 289 -14.37 30.91 -0.20
C LEU A 289 -14.35 31.04 1.33
N VAL A 290 -14.06 29.95 2.05
CA VAL A 290 -14.03 29.96 3.52
C VAL A 290 -12.67 30.35 4.10
N ARG A 291 -11.66 30.58 3.25
CA ARG A 291 -10.28 30.82 3.69
C ARG A 291 -10.15 32.04 4.59
N GLU A 292 -10.74 33.17 4.21
CA GLU A 292 -10.70 34.39 5.04
C GLU A 292 -11.39 34.19 6.39
N ALA A 293 -12.48 33.42 6.44
CA ALA A 293 -13.17 33.10 7.68
C ALA A 293 -12.29 32.24 8.61
N ILE A 294 -11.58 31.27 8.04
CA ILE A 294 -10.61 30.46 8.79
C ILE A 294 -9.48 31.34 9.33
N ASP A 295 -8.88 32.18 8.47
CA ASP A 295 -7.75 33.03 8.84
C ASP A 295 -8.13 34.01 9.99
N ARG A 296 -9.36 34.53 10.00
CA ARG A 296 -9.88 35.36 11.11
C ARG A 296 -9.91 34.61 12.45
N VAL A 297 -10.43 33.38 12.48
CA VAL A 297 -10.49 32.57 13.70
C VAL A 297 -9.10 32.15 14.16
N LEU A 298 -8.20 31.84 13.22
CA LEU A 298 -6.80 31.54 13.55
C LEU A 298 -6.10 32.75 14.19
N ALA A 299 -6.31 33.96 13.67
CA ALA A 299 -5.76 35.18 14.25
C ALA A 299 -6.24 35.38 15.70
N GLU A 300 -7.55 35.31 15.91
CA GLU A 300 -8.19 35.38 17.24
C GLU A 300 -7.57 34.36 18.21
N TRP A 301 -7.43 33.10 17.79
CA TRP A 301 -6.89 32.05 18.66
C TRP A 301 -5.37 32.13 18.85
N SER A 302 -4.65 32.74 17.92
CA SER A 302 -3.21 33.00 18.06
C SER A 302 -2.90 34.17 19.01
N GLY A 303 -3.92 34.94 19.39
CA GLY A 303 -3.77 36.15 20.21
C GLY A 303 -3.27 37.38 19.42
N LEU A 304 -3.53 37.40 18.11
CA LEU A 304 -3.21 38.50 17.18
C LEU A 304 -4.46 39.28 16.77
#